data_AF-A0AAW0RF49-F1
#
_entry.id   AF-A0AAW0RF49-F1
#
_cell.length_a   1.000
_cell.length_b   1.000
_cell.length_c   1.000
_cell.angle_alpha   90.00
_cell.angle_beta   90.00
_cell.angle_gamma   90.00
#
_symmetry.space_group_name_H-M   'P 1'
#
loop_
_entity.id
_entity.type
_entity.pdbx_description
1 polymer ?
#
loop_
_entity_poly.entity_id
_entity_poly.type
_entity_poly.pdbx_seq_one_letter_code
_entity_poly.pdbx_strand_id
1 'polypeptide(L)'
;MWFSNSLLAAVLSAGTTALACTLPTDTPSNSIAQGFAIQVQNASYPAIHNRFMNQWAAGGGDQHLYLSPAGASANDLTLVNGVITQLSGGKTIRAVINGE
;
A
#
# COMPACT_ATOMS: atom_id res chain seq x y z
N MET A 1 14.87 -27.20 33.07
CA MET A 1 15.39 -26.23 32.09
C MET A 1 15.10 -24.84 32.62
N TRP A 2 16.11 -24.17 33.19
CA TRP A 2 15.98 -22.79 33.64
C TRP A 2 16.26 -21.87 32.45
N PHE A 3 15.24 -21.15 31.98
CA PHE A 3 15.47 -20.04 31.09
C PHE A 3 16.07 -18.89 31.91
N SER A 4 17.28 -18.43 31.57
CA SER A 4 17.90 -17.28 32.22
C SER A 4 16.99 -16.05 32.10
N ASN A 5 16.70 -15.40 33.23
CA ASN A 5 15.88 -14.16 33.28
C ASN A 5 16.40 -13.06 32.34
N SER A 6 17.68 -13.11 31.97
CA SER A 6 18.33 -12.22 31.00
C SER A 6 17.80 -12.35 29.58
N LEU A 7 17.31 -13.54 29.18
CA LEU A 7 16.75 -13.77 27.84
C LEU A 7 15.34 -13.17 27.71
N LEU A 8 14.54 -13.21 28.79
CA LEU A 8 13.22 -12.57 28.82
C LEU A 8 13.32 -11.03 28.70
N ALA A 9 14.33 -10.42 29.32
CA ALA A 9 14.55 -8.98 29.24
C ALA A 9 14.97 -8.51 27.83
N ALA A 10 15.70 -9.35 27.08
CA ALA A 10 16.11 -9.06 25.70
C ALA A 10 14.95 -9.15 24.70
N VAL A 11 13.97 -10.03 24.93
CA VAL A 11 12.78 -10.15 24.06
C VAL A 11 11.78 -9.01 24.30
N LEU A 12 11.64 -8.51 25.53
CA LEU A 12 10.76 -7.37 25.84
C LEU A 12 11.26 -6.03 25.27
N SER A 13 12.57 -5.86 25.11
CA SER A 13 13.19 -4.63 24.60
C SER A 13 13.23 -4.54 23.07
N ALA A 14 12.98 -5.65 22.36
CA ALA A 14 12.87 -5.66 20.89
C ALA A 14 11.50 -5.19 20.37
N GLY A 15 10.49 -5.05 21.25
CA GLY A 15 9.12 -4.68 20.87
C GLY A 15 8.80 -3.18 20.87
N THR A 16 9.70 -2.31 21.33
CA THR A 16 9.43 -0.87 21.51
C THR A 16 10.05 0.02 20.44
N THR A 17 10.75 -0.53 19.45
CA THR A 17 11.21 0.23 18.27
C THR A 17 10.15 0.32 17.18
N ALA A 18 8.86 0.27 17.53
CA ALA A 18 7.88 1.05 16.79
C ALA A 18 8.22 2.52 17.04
N LEU A 19 9.27 2.97 16.33
CA LEU A 19 9.73 4.33 16.24
C LEU A 19 8.50 5.23 16.22
N ALA A 20 8.50 6.23 17.09
CA ALA A 20 7.53 7.30 17.11
C ALA A 20 7.46 7.93 15.70
N CYS A 21 6.63 7.36 14.84
CA CYS A 21 6.30 7.92 13.56
C CYS A 21 5.44 9.11 13.91
N THR A 22 6.06 10.29 14.02
CA THR A 22 5.29 11.52 14.04
C THR A 22 4.60 11.57 12.69
N LEU A 23 3.29 11.39 12.70
CA LEU A 23 2.49 11.54 11.50
C LEU A 23 2.85 12.89 10.89
N PRO A 24 3.20 12.93 9.58
CA PRO A 24 3.42 14.19 8.90
C PRO A 24 2.21 15.10 9.15
N THR A 25 2.45 16.31 9.65
CA THR A 25 1.40 17.30 9.85
C THR A 25 1.16 18.15 8.61
N ASP A 26 2.12 18.15 7.68
CA ASP A 26 2.00 18.78 6.38
C ASP A 26 0.98 18.04 5.51
N THR A 27 0.32 18.80 4.64
CA THR A 27 -0.56 18.20 3.63
C THR A 27 0.28 17.38 2.66
N PRO A 28 0.00 16.07 2.47
CA PRO A 28 0.71 15.25 1.51
C PRO A 28 0.61 15.83 0.10
N SER A 29 1.67 15.67 -0.69
CA SER A 29 1.65 16.03 -2.11
C SER A 29 0.52 15.28 -2.83
N ASN A 30 -0.21 15.99 -3.69
CA ASN A 30 -1.17 15.37 -4.60
C ASN A 30 -0.49 14.84 -5.89
N SER A 31 0.84 14.84 -5.93
CA SER A 31 1.62 14.38 -7.09
C SER A 31 2.84 13.58 -6.65
N ILE A 32 3.01 12.39 -7.23
CA ILE A 32 4.11 11.45 -7.01
C ILE A 32 4.52 10.96 -8.40
N ALA A 33 5.66 11.48 -8.90
CA ALA A 33 6.14 11.17 -10.24
C ALA A 33 6.89 9.83 -10.31
N GLN A 34 7.41 9.36 -9.17
CA GLN A 34 8.06 8.07 -9.03
C GLN A 34 7.03 6.94 -9.05
N GLY A 35 7.37 5.83 -9.70
CA GLY A 35 6.56 4.62 -9.66
C GLY A 35 6.40 4.11 -8.23
N PHE A 36 5.17 3.82 -7.83
CA PHE A 36 4.83 3.25 -6.53
C PHE A 36 3.83 2.09 -6.64
N ALA A 37 3.70 1.35 -5.54
CA ALA A 37 2.66 0.35 -5.33
C ALA A 37 1.80 0.74 -4.11
N ILE A 38 0.56 0.27 -4.06
CA ILE A 38 -0.34 0.52 -2.93
C ILE A 38 -0.45 -0.76 -2.10
N GLN A 39 -0.25 -0.64 -0.79
CA GLN A 39 -0.34 -1.77 0.14
C GLN A 39 -1.35 -1.48 1.24
N VAL A 40 -2.18 -2.47 1.58
CA VAL A 40 -3.17 -2.36 2.65
C VAL A 40 -2.54 -2.61 4.02
N GLN A 41 -2.65 -1.61 4.90
CA GLN A 41 -2.14 -1.66 6.27
C GLN A 41 -3.31 -1.81 7.26
N ASN A 42 -3.79 -3.04 7.48
CA ASN A 42 -4.83 -3.36 8.46
C ASN A 42 -4.44 -4.53 9.37
N ALA A 43 -3.74 -4.24 10.47
CA ALA A 43 -3.24 -5.28 11.39
C ALA A 43 -4.36 -6.09 12.08
N SER A 44 -5.55 -5.51 12.25
CA SER A 44 -6.71 -6.19 12.84
C SER A 44 -7.39 -7.18 11.89
N TYR A 45 -7.09 -7.13 10.59
CA TYR A 45 -7.60 -8.07 9.59
C TYR A 45 -6.45 -8.71 8.78
N PRO A 46 -5.79 -9.75 9.33
CA PRO A 46 -4.59 -10.35 8.74
C PRO A 46 -4.78 -10.88 7.33
N ALA A 47 -5.99 -11.27 6.94
CA ALA A 47 -6.29 -11.78 5.61
C ALA A 47 -6.11 -10.75 4.47
N ILE A 48 -6.08 -9.44 4.80
CA ILE A 48 -5.75 -8.39 3.83
C ILE A 48 -4.51 -7.56 4.20
N HIS A 49 -4.02 -7.69 5.42
CA HIS A 49 -2.85 -6.97 5.86
C HIS A 49 -1.65 -7.28 4.95
N ASN A 50 -0.91 -6.23 4.58
CA ASN A 50 0.25 -6.27 3.71
C ASN A 50 -0.01 -6.76 2.27
N ARG A 51 -1.28 -6.93 1.86
CA ARG A 51 -1.60 -7.22 0.45
C ARG A 51 -1.45 -5.95 -0.39
N PHE A 52 -0.87 -6.13 -1.57
CA PHE A 52 -0.79 -5.10 -2.59
C PHE A 52 -2.10 -4.97 -3.36
N MET A 53 -2.35 -3.77 -3.88
CA MET A 53 -3.42 -3.50 -4.83
C MET A 53 -2.90 -3.62 -6.26
N ASN A 54 -3.69 -4.28 -7.08
CA ASN A 54 -3.52 -4.51 -8.51
C ASN A 54 -4.58 -3.70 -9.29
N GLN A 55 -4.42 -3.58 -10.60
CA GLN A 55 -5.42 -2.98 -11.49
C GLN A 55 -6.12 -4.05 -12.33
N TRP A 56 -7.43 -3.91 -12.51
CA TRP A 56 -8.17 -4.72 -13.47
C TRP A 56 -9.31 -3.91 -14.10
N ALA A 57 -9.51 -4.10 -15.40
CA ALA A 57 -10.62 -3.53 -16.13
C ALA A 57 -11.95 -4.07 -15.58
N ALA A 58 -12.83 -3.18 -15.13
CA ALA A 58 -14.21 -3.52 -14.78
C ALA A 58 -15.15 -2.43 -15.30
N GLY A 59 -16.24 -2.82 -15.99
CA GLY A 59 -17.25 -1.89 -16.50
C GLY A 59 -16.73 -0.88 -17.54
N GLY A 60 -16.68 -1.25 -18.83
CA GLY A 60 -16.37 -0.27 -19.89
C GLY A 60 -14.88 0.05 -20.10
N GLY A 61 -13.97 -0.59 -19.36
CA GLY A 61 -12.51 -0.49 -19.55
C GLY A 61 -11.78 0.27 -18.45
N ASP A 62 -12.52 0.82 -17.49
CA ASP A 62 -12.00 1.53 -16.33
C ASP A 62 -11.17 0.60 -15.44
N GLN A 63 -10.02 1.08 -14.96
CA GLN A 63 -9.17 0.27 -14.10
C GLN A 63 -9.55 0.47 -12.66
N HIS A 64 -10.09 -0.58 -12.05
CA HIS A 64 -10.40 -0.58 -10.63
C HIS A 64 -9.24 -1.21 -9.84
N LEU A 65 -9.09 -0.76 -8.60
CA LEU A 65 -8.11 -1.33 -7.67
C LEU A 65 -8.67 -2.61 -7.03
N TYR A 66 -7.93 -3.71 -7.16
CA TYR A 66 -8.27 -5.01 -6.58
C TYR A 66 -7.15 -5.49 -5.66
N LEU A 67 -7.50 -6.23 -4.60
CA LEU A 67 -6.49 -6.90 -3.78
C LEU A 67 -5.82 -8.04 -4.56
N SER A 68 -4.49 -8.00 -4.67
CA SER A 68 -3.68 -9.10 -5.21
C SER A 68 -4.05 -10.41 -4.50
N PRO A 69 -4.32 -11.52 -5.22
CA PRO A 69 -3.86 -11.80 -6.58
C PRO A 69 -4.84 -11.41 -7.70
N ALA A 70 -6.00 -10.80 -7.41
CA ALA A 70 -6.92 -10.39 -8.46
C ALA A 70 -6.34 -9.22 -9.27
N GLY A 71 -6.57 -9.21 -10.59
CA GLY A 71 -6.04 -8.17 -11.49
C GLY A 71 -4.54 -8.29 -11.81
N ALA A 72 -4.07 -7.36 -12.62
CA ALA A 72 -2.66 -7.24 -13.01
C ALA A 72 -1.86 -6.44 -11.98
N SER A 73 -0.61 -6.84 -11.75
CA SER A 73 0.32 -6.13 -10.85
C SER A 73 0.44 -4.66 -11.23
N ALA A 74 0.35 -3.78 -10.22
CA ALA A 74 0.40 -2.33 -10.38
C ALA A 74 1.46 -1.73 -9.45
N ASN A 75 2.73 -1.86 -9.85
CA ASN A 75 3.90 -1.45 -9.07
C ASN A 75 4.65 -0.23 -9.64
N ASP A 76 4.11 0.36 -10.70
CA ASP A 76 4.61 1.53 -11.42
C ASP A 76 3.54 2.63 -11.50
N LEU A 77 2.67 2.70 -10.49
CA LEU A 77 1.65 3.74 -10.36
C LEU A 77 2.31 5.10 -10.16
N THR A 78 1.67 6.14 -10.67
CA THR A 78 2.00 7.53 -10.40
C THR A 78 0.77 8.25 -9.85
N LEU A 79 0.99 9.39 -9.20
CA LEU A 79 -0.07 10.26 -8.71
C LEU A 79 0.08 11.59 -9.44
N VAL A 80 -0.96 12.03 -10.14
CA VAL A 80 -0.96 13.27 -10.91
C VAL A 80 -2.18 14.09 -10.52
N ASN A 81 -1.95 15.19 -9.78
CA ASN A 81 -3.02 16.07 -9.28
C ASN A 81 -4.16 15.30 -8.56
N GLY A 82 -3.80 14.31 -7.74
CA GLY A 82 -4.74 13.49 -6.97
C GLY A 82 -5.32 12.29 -7.73
N VAL A 83 -4.96 12.09 -9.00
CA VAL A 83 -5.40 10.95 -9.80
C VAL A 83 -4.31 9.88 -9.85
N ILE A 84 -4.65 8.65 -9.47
CA ILE A 84 -3.74 7.51 -9.62
C ILE A 84 -3.70 7.12 -11.09
N THR A 85 -2.50 7.07 -11.66
CA THR A 85 -2.29 6.77 -13.07
C THR A 85 -1.25 5.69 -13.30
N GLN A 86 -1.34 5.02 -14.44
CA GLN A 86 -0.34 4.05 -14.90
C GLN A 86 -0.17 4.20 -16.42
N LEU A 87 1.06 4.09 -16.92
CA LEU A 87 1.29 4.01 -18.37
C LEU A 87 1.17 2.56 -18.81
N SER A 88 0.26 2.30 -19.75
CA SER A 88 0.09 0.96 -20.33
C SER A 88 -0.26 1.08 -21.80
N GLY A 89 0.50 0.37 -22.65
CA GLY A 89 0.35 0.43 -24.10
C GLY A 89 0.51 1.83 -24.71
N GLY A 90 1.34 2.69 -24.09
CA GLY A 90 1.53 4.08 -24.52
C GLY A 90 0.39 5.03 -24.15
N LYS A 91 -0.58 4.58 -23.36
CA LYS A 91 -1.70 5.39 -22.87
C LYS A 91 -1.63 5.55 -21.36
N THR A 92 -1.98 6.73 -20.87
CA THR A 92 -2.20 6.94 -19.44
C THR A 92 -3.55 6.37 -19.05
N ILE A 93 -3.53 5.34 -18.23
CA ILE A 93 -4.71 4.76 -17.63
C ILE A 93 -4.91 5.35 -16.24
N ARG A 94 -6.16 5.63 -15.86
CA ARG A 94 -6.53 6.19 -14.56
C ARG A 94 -7.20 5.11 -13.72
N ALA A 95 -6.81 5.01 -12.45
CA ALA A 95 -7.51 4.14 -11.52
C ALA A 95 -8.79 4.83 -11.04
N VAL A 96 -9.91 4.12 -11.10
CA VAL A 96 -11.19 4.58 -10.58
C VAL A 96 -11.33 4.12 -9.13
N ILE A 97 -11.58 5.09 -8.24
CA ILE A 97 -11.93 4.83 -6.85
C ILE A 97 -13.40 5.20 -6.71
N ASN A 98 -14.25 4.20 -6.45
CA ASN A 98 -15.68 4.35 -6.15
C ASN A 98 -16.67 4.52 -7.32
N GLY A 99 -16.34 4.05 -8.52
CA GLY A 99 -17.34 3.71 -9.55
C GLY A 99 -17.81 4.82 -10.48
N GLU A 100 -17.05 5.90 -10.65
CA GLU A 100 -17.28 6.91 -11.70
C GLU A 100 -16.00 7.28 -12.46
#